data_AF-A0A9D4GXX7-F1
#
_entry.id   AF-A0A9D4GXX7-F1
#
_cell.length_a   1.000
_cell.length_b   1.000
_cell.length_c   1.000
_cell.angle_alpha   90.00
_cell.angle_beta   90.00
_cell.angle_gamma   90.00
#
_symmetry.space_group_name_H-M   'P 1'
#
loop_
_entity.id
_entity.type
_entity.pdbx_description
1 polymer ?
#
loop_
_entity_poly.entity_id
_entity_poly.type
_entity_poly.pdbx_seq_one_letter_code
_entity_poly.pdbx_strand_id
1 'polypeptide(L)'
;MIHGRTSCYSGWVKEYQCYLMGAHYTHHGKGYVCMDTNAEALHDSYADLNGALFYPVEGRCGTLNCPPYVEEGELACVVCSNTK
;
A
#
# COMPACT_ATOMS: atom_id res chain seq x y z
N MET A 1 0.10 5.49 -10.03
CA MET A 1 -0.23 4.72 -8.81
C MET A 1 -1.72 4.84 -8.56
N ILE A 2 -2.40 3.75 -8.22
CA ILE A 2 -3.82 3.72 -7.87
C ILE A 2 -3.97 2.93 -6.56
N HIS A 3 -4.52 3.55 -5.52
CA HIS A 3 -4.78 2.90 -4.23
C HIS A 3 -6.06 2.06 -4.30
N GLY A 4 -6.11 0.95 -3.55
CA GLY A 4 -7.30 0.08 -3.45
C GLY A 4 -7.59 -0.73 -4.72
N ARG A 5 -6.62 -0.88 -5.62
CA ARG A 5 -6.76 -1.64 -6.87
C ARG A 5 -5.54 -2.49 -7.15
N THR A 6 -5.77 -3.61 -7.82
CA THR A 6 -4.73 -4.53 -8.33
C THR A 6 -4.51 -4.39 -9.84
N SER A 7 -5.31 -3.55 -10.51
CA SER A 7 -5.27 -3.37 -11.97
C SER A 7 -5.31 -1.90 -12.40
N CYS A 8 -4.59 -1.60 -13.48
CA CYS A 8 -4.57 -0.28 -14.11
C CYS A 8 -5.85 0.02 -14.89
N TYR A 9 -6.07 1.29 -15.22
CA TYR A 9 -7.11 1.68 -16.17
C TYR A 9 -6.77 1.19 -17.58
N SER A 10 -7.79 1.10 -18.45
CA SER A 10 -7.59 0.72 -19.85
C SER A 10 -6.57 1.64 -20.54
N GLY A 11 -5.64 1.04 -21.28
CA GLY A 11 -4.57 1.76 -21.99
C GLY A 11 -3.32 2.11 -21.15
N TRP A 12 -3.28 1.71 -19.88
CA TRP A 12 -2.10 1.88 -19.02
C TRP A 12 -1.39 0.55 -18.82
N VAL A 13 -0.06 0.58 -18.75
CA VAL A 13 0.76 -0.59 -18.46
C VAL A 13 0.87 -0.76 -16.95
N LYS A 14 0.62 -1.98 -16.47
CA LYS A 14 0.86 -2.36 -15.09
C LYS A 14 2.34 -2.63 -14.91
N GLU A 15 2.98 -1.83 -14.06
CA GLU A 15 4.38 -2.04 -13.67
C GLU A 15 4.43 -3.05 -12.53
N TYR A 16 3.79 -2.73 -11.40
CA TYR A 16 3.81 -3.58 -10.19
C TYR A 16 2.47 -3.54 -9.47
N GLN A 17 2.11 -4.67 -8.85
CA GLN A 17 1.05 -4.78 -7.87
C GLN A 17 1.69 -4.91 -6.48
N CYS A 18 1.15 -4.17 -5.53
CA CYS A 18 1.84 -3.80 -4.30
C CYS A 18 0.84 -3.75 -3.14
N TYR A 19 1.36 -3.61 -1.91
CA TYR A 19 0.55 -3.29 -0.73
C TYR A 19 0.55 -1.78 -0.46
N LEU A 20 -0.61 -1.27 -0.06
CA LEU A 20 -0.72 0.09 0.43
C LEU A 20 -0.17 0.14 1.86
N MET A 21 0.85 0.96 2.08
CA MET A 21 1.50 1.13 3.37
C MET A 21 1.32 2.57 3.86
N GLY A 22 1.35 2.76 5.17
CA GLY A 22 1.29 4.06 5.81
C GLY A 22 1.95 4.05 7.19
N ALA A 23 1.74 5.11 7.95
CA ALA A 23 2.16 5.17 9.35
C ALA A 23 1.13 4.47 10.26
N HIS A 24 1.58 4.08 11.46
CA HIS A 24 0.71 3.54 12.49
C HIS A 24 -0.52 4.43 12.72
N TYR A 25 -1.69 3.84 13.01
CA TYR A 25 -2.97 4.57 13.07
C TYR A 25 -3.00 5.67 14.15
N THR A 26 -2.09 5.67 15.12
CA THR A 26 -1.94 6.72 16.14
C THR A 26 -1.01 7.89 15.76
N HIS A 27 -0.21 7.81 14.69
CA HIS A 27 0.76 8.86 14.32
C HIS A 27 0.13 10.00 13.49
N HIS A 28 0.52 11.26 13.66
CA HIS A 28 -0.02 12.38 12.85
C HIS A 28 0.84 12.68 11.60
N GLY A 29 0.25 13.29 10.56
CA GLY A 29 1.00 13.69 9.34
C GLY A 29 1.36 12.55 8.40
N LYS A 30 0.42 11.63 8.14
CA LYS A 30 0.67 10.37 7.42
C LYS A 30 0.48 10.54 5.91
N GLY A 31 1.44 10.06 5.13
CA GLY A 31 1.26 9.75 3.71
C GLY A 31 0.99 8.26 3.50
N TYR A 32 0.42 7.92 2.34
CA TYR A 32 0.31 6.54 1.88
C TYR A 32 1.32 6.30 0.76
N VAL A 33 1.98 5.16 0.80
CA VAL A 33 2.91 4.72 -0.25
C VAL A 33 2.50 3.35 -0.75
N CYS A 34 2.78 3.10 -2.02
CA CYS A 34 2.55 1.82 -2.65
C CYS A 34 3.86 1.04 -2.65
N MET A 35 3.95 0.00 -1.82
CA MET A 35 5.18 -0.77 -1.57
C MET A 35 5.10 -2.13 -2.25
N ASP A 36 6.16 -2.50 -2.98
CA ASP A 36 6.29 -3.81 -3.60
C ASP A 36 6.05 -4.95 -2.59
N THR A 37 5.37 -6.01 -3.03
CA THR A 37 5.07 -7.17 -2.18
C THR A 37 6.33 -7.89 -1.71
N ASN A 38 7.43 -7.77 -2.45
CA ASN A 38 8.75 -8.32 -2.13
C ASN A 38 9.72 -7.20 -1.77
N ALA A 39 9.26 -6.15 -1.09
CA ALA A 39 10.15 -5.09 -0.64
C ALA A 39 11.28 -5.63 0.25
N GLU A 40 12.51 -5.31 -0.12
CA GLU A 40 13.71 -5.67 0.64
C GLU A 40 14.28 -4.44 1.35
N ALA A 41 14.87 -4.66 2.52
CA ALA A 41 15.67 -3.65 3.18
C ALA A 41 16.96 -3.41 2.39
N LEU A 42 17.46 -2.18 2.42
CA LEU A 42 18.78 -1.90 1.88
C LEU A 42 19.86 -2.61 2.71
N HIS A 43 20.98 -2.93 2.07
CA HIS A 43 22.12 -3.47 2.79
C HIS A 43 22.51 -2.54 3.95
N ASP A 44 22.81 -3.12 5.11
CA ASP A 44 23.09 -2.40 6.36
C ASP A 44 21.97 -1.49 6.92
N SER A 45 20.73 -1.58 6.42
CA SER A 45 19.60 -0.77 6.91
C SER A 45 18.67 -1.50 7.89
N TYR A 46 19.17 -2.51 8.61
CA TYR A 46 18.37 -3.37 9.49
C TYR A 46 18.24 -2.85 10.92
N ALA A 47 18.85 -1.71 11.24
CA ALA A 47 18.78 -1.14 12.57
C ALA A 47 17.35 -0.69 12.89
N ASP A 48 16.82 -1.15 14.03
CA ASP A 48 15.58 -0.63 14.57
C ASP A 48 15.83 0.72 15.25
N LEU A 49 15.51 1.79 14.52
CA LEU A 49 15.65 3.17 14.99
C LEU A 49 14.31 3.80 15.38
N ASN A 50 13.21 3.03 15.35
CA ASN A 50 11.85 3.56 15.55
C ASN A 50 11.56 4.84 14.73
N GLY A 51 12.08 4.88 13.50
CA GLY A 51 11.96 6.02 12.58
C GLY A 51 10.64 6.02 11.81
N ALA A 52 10.70 6.27 10.50
CA ALA A 52 9.54 6.24 9.61
C ALA A 52 9.13 4.80 9.27
N LEU A 53 8.50 4.12 10.24
CA LEU A 53 8.00 2.76 10.08
C LEU A 53 6.81 2.69 9.11
N PHE A 54 6.77 1.63 8.30
CA PHE A 54 5.68 1.32 7.37
C PHE A 54 4.80 0.21 7.93
N TYR A 55 3.50 0.45 7.93
CA TYR A 55 2.47 -0.49 8.36
C TYR A 55 1.51 -0.74 7.19
N PRO A 56 1.06 -1.98 6.97
CA PRO A 56 -0.01 -2.26 6.01
C PRO A 56 -1.26 -1.46 6.34
N VAL A 57 -1.92 -0.92 5.31
CA VAL A 57 -3.26 -0.35 5.46
C VAL A 57 -4.26 -1.49 5.39
N GLU A 58 -5.07 -1.65 6.43
CA GLU A 58 -6.10 -2.67 6.53
C GLU A 58 -7.51 -2.09 6.32
N GLY A 59 -8.40 -2.92 5.79
CA GLY A 59 -9.83 -2.66 5.76
C GLY A 59 -10.46 -2.93 7.12
N ARG A 60 -11.26 -1.99 7.62
CA ARG A 60 -12.13 -2.18 8.80
C ARG A 60 -13.58 -2.04 8.39
N CYS A 61 -14.34 -3.12 8.52
CA CYS A 61 -15.77 -3.19 8.31
C CYS A 61 -16.50 -2.31 9.34
N GLY A 62 -17.69 -1.85 8.97
CA GLY A 62 -18.44 -0.85 9.72
C GLY A 62 -18.50 0.44 8.91
N THR A 63 -17.42 1.23 8.92
CA THR A 63 -17.32 2.41 8.03
C THR A 63 -17.15 1.98 6.57
N LEU A 64 -16.41 0.90 6.31
CA LEU A 64 -16.34 0.28 4.99
C LEU A 64 -17.41 -0.82 4.88
N ASN A 65 -18.06 -0.85 3.71
CA ASN A 65 -18.96 -1.95 3.36
C ASN A 65 -18.14 -3.20 3.01
N CYS A 66 -18.47 -4.29 3.67
CA CYS A 66 -17.89 -5.60 3.43
C CYS A 66 -19.02 -6.52 2.93
N PRO A 67 -18.98 -7.02 1.67
CA PRO A 67 -17.99 -6.84 0.60
C PRO A 67 -18.05 -5.48 -0.13
N PRO A 68 -17.00 -5.07 -0.89
CA PRO A 68 -15.87 -5.88 -1.38
C PRO A 68 -14.64 -5.92 -0.46
N TYR A 69 -14.60 -5.10 0.59
CA TYR A 69 -13.50 -5.12 1.55
C TYR A 69 -13.67 -6.31 2.52
N VAL A 70 -12.55 -6.75 3.08
CA VAL A 70 -12.47 -7.83 4.07
C VAL A 70 -12.01 -7.23 5.39
N GLU A 71 -12.64 -7.60 6.51
CA GLU A 71 -12.21 -7.21 7.85
C GLU A 71 -10.76 -7.62 8.06
N GLU A 72 -9.92 -6.69 8.50
CA GLU A 72 -8.47 -6.89 8.72
C GLU A 72 -7.69 -7.29 7.46
N GLY A 73 -8.31 -7.18 6.27
CA GLY A 73 -7.64 -7.47 5.01
C GLY A 73 -6.75 -6.31 4.55
N GLU A 74 -5.53 -6.60 4.14
CA GLU A 74 -4.60 -5.58 3.64
C GLU A 74 -5.04 -5.04 2.28
N LEU A 75 -4.99 -3.72 2.15
CA LEU A 75 -5.36 -3.04 0.91
C LEU A 75 -4.21 -3.07 -0.09
N ALA A 76 -4.51 -3.53 -1.30
CA ALA A 76 -3.58 -3.49 -2.41
C ALA A 76 -3.52 -2.10 -3.06
N CYS A 77 -2.45 -1.88 -3.83
CA CYS A 77 -2.31 -0.77 -4.74
C CYS A 77 -1.58 -1.23 -6.01
N VAL A 78 -1.67 -0.44 -7.07
CA VAL A 78 -1.03 -0.75 -8.35
C VAL A 78 -0.27 0.47 -8.89
N VAL A 79 0.95 0.23 -9.34
CA VAL A 79 1.75 1.23 -10.05
C VAL A 79 1.53 1.03 -11.54
N CYS A 80 1.16 2.11 -12.22
CA CYS A 80 0.81 2.12 -13.63
C CYS A 80 1.61 3.21 -14.33
N SER A 81 2.14 2.90 -15.50
CA SER A 81 2.73 3.87 -16.42
C SER A 81 1.78 4.11 -17.59
N ASN A 82 1.86 5.30 -18.18
CA ASN A 82 1.12 5.61 -19.40
C ASN A 82 2.07 5.45 -20.58
N THR A 83 1.78 4.50 -21.47
CA THR A 83 2.44 4.40 -22.76
C THR A 83 1.79 5.41 -23.71
N LYS A 84 2.20 6.67 -23.62
CA LYS A 84 2.07 7.59 -24.74
C LYS A 84 3.33 7.56 -25.58
#